data_AF-A0A402BIB9-F1
#
_entry.id   AF-A0A402BIB9-F1
#
_cell.length_a   1.000
_cell.length_b   1.000
_cell.length_c   1.000
_cell.angle_alpha   90.00
_cell.angle_beta   90.00
_cell.angle_gamma   90.00
#
_symmetry.space_group_name_H-M   'P 1'
#
loop_
_entity.id
_entity.type
_entity.pdbx_description
1 polymer ?
#
loop_
_entity_poly.entity_id
_entity_poly.type
_entity_poly.pdbx_seq_one_letter_code
_entity_poly.pdbx_strand_id
1 'polypeptide(L)'
;MARRQRRPITHNQSTRSHSSVFIIWGILAVLGGISLFILNILFIFFKYIPAHPQFKLTFASMLTLISGTVIIEALLVILGILGIVIGRKLNKNK
;
A
#
# COMPACT_ATOMS: atom_id res chain seq x y z
N MET A 1 35.00 -22.77 44.74
CA MET A 1 35.18 -23.12 43.31
C MET A 1 33.81 -23.14 42.65
N ALA A 2 33.53 -22.16 41.79
CA ALA A 2 32.18 -21.87 41.27
C ALA A 2 31.97 -22.45 39.87
N ARG A 3 30.76 -22.94 39.58
CA ARG A 3 30.22 -22.99 38.20
C ARG A 3 28.75 -22.57 38.21
N ARG A 4 28.52 -21.26 38.13
CA ARG A 4 27.23 -20.72 37.70
C ARG A 4 27.06 -21.04 36.21
N GLN A 5 26.21 -22.01 35.90
CA GLN A 5 25.73 -22.24 34.54
C GLN A 5 24.92 -21.01 34.11
N ARG A 6 25.50 -20.18 33.24
CA ARG A 6 24.72 -19.20 32.48
C ARG A 6 23.95 -19.99 31.42
N ARG A 7 22.64 -20.12 31.60
CA ARG A 7 21.76 -20.55 30.50
C ARG A 7 21.89 -19.51 29.39
N PRO A 8 22.11 -19.91 28.13
CA PRO A 8 22.05 -18.96 27.03
C PRO A 8 20.62 -18.43 26.98
N ILE A 9 20.48 -17.12 27.15
CA ILE A 9 19.24 -16.41 26.86
C ILE A 9 19.14 -16.44 25.34
N THR A 10 18.37 -17.38 24.80
CA THR A 10 17.99 -17.36 23.39
C THR A 10 17.16 -16.12 23.15
N HIS A 11 17.81 -15.04 22.72
CA HIS A 11 17.16 -13.86 22.19
C HIS A 11 16.58 -14.22 20.83
N ASN A 12 15.45 -14.94 20.83
CA ASN A 12 14.72 -15.30 19.62
C ASN A 12 13.89 -14.11 19.14
N GLN A 13 14.58 -13.02 18.80
CA GLN A 13 13.98 -11.88 18.12
C GLN A 13 14.99 -11.34 17.11
N SER A 14 14.61 -11.37 15.83
CA SER A 14 14.55 -10.16 14.98
C SER A 14 14.48 -10.48 13.48
N THR A 15 14.71 -11.70 13.03
CA THR A 15 14.58 -12.00 11.58
C THR A 15 13.13 -12.30 11.15
N ARG A 16 12.18 -12.38 12.10
CA ARG A 16 10.74 -12.49 11.80
C ARG A 16 10.07 -11.11 11.60
N SER A 17 10.71 -10.01 12.01
CA SER A 17 10.08 -8.68 11.96
C SER A 17 10.24 -7.98 10.61
N HIS A 18 11.35 -8.14 9.89
CA HIS A 18 11.55 -7.39 8.64
C HIS A 18 10.63 -7.87 7.50
N SER A 19 10.46 -9.18 7.32
CA SER A 19 9.60 -9.74 6.26
C SER A 19 8.10 -9.43 6.50
N SER A 20 7.64 -9.51 7.75
CA SER A 20 6.26 -9.16 8.08
C SER A 20 5.98 -7.67 7.88
N VAL A 21 6.96 -6.81 8.20
CA VAL A 21 6.88 -5.36 7.94
C VAL A 21 6.70 -5.07 6.46
N PHE A 22 7.50 -5.66 5.55
CA PHE A 22 7.31 -5.44 4.10
C PHE A 22 5.94 -5.89 3.58
N ILE A 23 5.41 -7.01 4.08
CA ILE A 23 4.07 -7.49 3.70
C ILE A 23 2.99 -6.52 4.20
N ILE A 24 3.08 -6.06 5.45
CA ILE A 24 2.12 -5.13 6.05
C ILE A 24 2.13 -3.78 5.31
N TRP A 25 3.32 -3.22 5.06
CA TRP A 25 3.47 -1.99 4.28
C TRP A 25 2.94 -2.15 2.86
N GLY A 26 3.17 -3.30 2.24
CA GLY A 26 2.66 -3.58 0.91
C GLY A 26 1.12 -3.66 0.86
N ILE A 27 0.50 -4.31 1.85
CA ILE A 27 -0.97 -4.35 1.99
C ILE A 27 -1.53 -2.95 2.24
N LEU A 28 -0.91 -2.17 3.14
CA LEU A 28 -1.29 -0.79 3.42
C LEU A 28 -1.21 0.10 2.17
N ALA A 29 -0.16 -0.05 1.35
CA ALA A 29 -0.02 0.70 0.11
C ALA A 29 -1.12 0.35 -0.91
N VAL A 30 -1.48 -0.94 -1.03
CA VAL A 30 -2.58 -1.37 -1.90
C VAL A 30 -3.93 -0.84 -1.40
N LEU A 31 -4.21 -0.96 -0.10
CA LEU A 31 -5.44 -0.43 0.51
C LEU A 31 -5.53 1.10 0.39
N GLY A 32 -4.40 1.79 0.56
CA GLY A 32 -4.28 3.24 0.37
C GLY A 32 -4.57 3.64 -1.08
N GLY A 33 -4.02 2.93 -2.06
CA GLY A 33 -4.31 3.14 -3.48
C GLY A 33 -5.79 2.98 -3.82
N ILE A 34 -6.42 1.91 -3.33
CA ILE A 34 -7.87 1.68 -3.51
C ILE A 34 -8.70 2.79 -2.86
N SER A 35 -8.31 3.23 -1.66
CA SER A 35 -9.02 4.28 -0.94
C SER A 35 -8.93 5.63 -1.65
N LEU A 36 -7.74 5.98 -2.17
CA LEU A 36 -7.54 7.18 -2.98
C LEU A 36 -8.37 7.16 -4.27
N PHE A 37 -8.44 6.01 -4.94
CA PHE A 37 -9.25 5.84 -6.14
C PHE A 37 -10.74 6.10 -5.86
N ILE A 38 -11.26 5.54 -4.76
CA ILE A 38 -12.66 5.77 -4.34
C ILE A 38 -12.89 7.24 -4.02
N LEU A 39 -11.98 7.89 -3.28
CA LEU A 39 -12.08 9.31 -2.96
C LEU A 39 -12.05 10.20 -4.21
N ASN A 40 -11.26 9.85 -5.23
CA ASN A 40 -11.25 10.55 -6.51
C ASN A 40 -12.60 10.48 -7.21
N ILE A 41 -13.22 9.29 -7.27
CA ILE A 41 -14.55 9.13 -7.86
C ILE A 41 -15.59 9.96 -7.09
N LEU A 42 -15.59 9.87 -5.76
CA LEU A 42 -16.49 10.64 -4.91
C LEU A 42 -16.30 12.15 -5.11
N PHE A 43 -15.06 12.62 -5.23
CA PHE A 43 -14.76 14.03 -5.52
C PHE A 43 -15.38 14.47 -6.85
N ILE A 44 -15.27 13.66 -7.91
CA ILE A 44 -15.88 14.02 -9.19
C ILE A 44 -17.40 14.13 -9.06
N PHE A 45 -18.04 13.13 -8.44
CA PHE A 45 -19.50 13.11 -8.33
C PHE A 45 -20.07 14.20 -7.43
N PHE A 46 -19.46 14.43 -6.25
CA PHE A 46 -20.01 15.33 -5.23
C PHE A 46 -19.49 16.77 -5.31
N LYS A 47 -18.31 17.00 -5.91
CA LYS A 47 -17.72 18.34 -6.00
C LYS A 47 -17.62 18.84 -7.43
N TYR A 48 -17.12 18.02 -8.36
CA TYR A 48 -16.83 18.49 -9.71
C TYR A 48 -18.09 18.65 -10.58
N ILE A 49 -18.98 17.65 -10.61
CA ILE A 49 -20.27 17.72 -11.34
C ILE A 49 -21.10 18.95 -10.92
N PRO A 50 -21.39 19.19 -9.62
CA PRO A 50 -22.20 20.34 -9.22
C PRO A 50 -21.51 21.69 -9.43
N ALA A 51 -20.17 21.75 -9.43
CA ALA A 51 -19.43 22.97 -9.74
C ALA A 51 -19.44 23.32 -11.24
N HIS A 52 -19.59 22.32 -12.11
CA HIS A 52 -19.58 22.50 -13.56
C HIS A 52 -20.81 21.86 -14.23
N PRO A 53 -22.04 22.35 -13.93
CA PRO A 53 -23.28 21.76 -14.43
C PRO A 53 -23.44 21.85 -15.96
N GLN A 54 -22.63 22.70 -16.59
CA GLN A 54 -22.64 22.96 -18.04
C GLN A 54 -21.78 21.96 -18.82
N PHE A 55 -20.84 21.29 -18.15
CA PHE A 55 -19.99 20.28 -18.75
C PHE A 55 -20.68 18.92 -18.69
N LYS A 56 -21.06 18.40 -19.86
CA LYS A 56 -21.37 16.97 -19.97
C LYS A 56 -20.08 16.18 -19.79
N LEU A 57 -19.84 15.71 -18.57
CA LEU A 57 -18.73 14.81 -18.26
C LEU A 57 -18.88 13.53 -19.08
N THR A 58 -18.09 13.43 -20.13
CA THR A 58 -17.87 12.19 -20.85
C THR A 58 -16.83 11.35 -20.10
N PHE A 59 -16.91 10.04 -20.24
CA PHE A 59 -15.95 9.12 -19.61
C PHE A 59 -14.49 9.50 -19.91
N ALA A 60 -14.20 9.92 -21.15
CA ALA A 60 -12.89 10.40 -21.55
C ALA A 60 -12.43 11.62 -20.74
N SER A 61 -13.30 12.64 -20.59
CA SER A 61 -12.97 13.84 -19.80
C SER A 61 -12.78 13.53 -18.31
N MET A 62 -13.57 12.60 -17.76
CA MET A 62 -13.39 12.08 -16.40
C MET A 62 -12.01 11.43 -16.25
N LEU A 63 -11.63 10.58 -17.20
CA LEU A 63 -10.34 9.90 -17.22
C LEU A 63 -9.17 10.88 -17.27
N THR A 64 -9.29 11.92 -18.11
CA THR A 64 -8.25 12.96 -18.20
C THR A 64 -8.13 13.72 -16.88
N LEU A 65 -9.25 14.02 -16.22
CA LEU A 65 -9.27 14.75 -14.95
C LEU A 65 -8.56 13.99 -13.82
N ILE A 66 -8.75 12.67 -13.77
CA ILE A 66 -8.12 11.80 -12.76
C ILE A 66 -6.81 11.18 -13.24
N SER A 67 -6.37 11.43 -14.47
CA SER A 67 -5.21 10.76 -15.05
C SER A 67 -3.95 10.91 -14.19
N GLY A 68 -3.70 12.12 -13.67
CA GLY A 68 -2.57 12.40 -12.79
C GLY A 68 -2.62 11.63 -11.48
N THR A 69 -3.79 11.58 -10.83
CA THR A 69 -3.95 10.86 -9.57
C THR A 69 -3.94 9.35 -9.77
N VAL A 70 -4.55 8.85 -10.85
CA VAL A 70 -4.54 7.42 -11.22
C VAL A 70 -3.12 6.91 -11.47
N ILE A 71 -2.24 7.71 -12.08
CA ILE A 71 -0.82 7.33 -12.25
C ILE A 71 -0.13 7.14 -10.90
N ILE A 72 -0.36 8.05 -9.95
CA ILE A 72 0.21 7.98 -8.59
C ILE A 72 -0.34 6.76 -7.84
N GLU A 73 -1.64 6.51 -7.93
CA GLU A 73 -2.31 5.35 -7.35
C GLU A 73 -1.74 4.04 -7.92
N ALA A 74 -1.57 3.96 -9.24
CA ALA A 74 -0.99 2.80 -9.90
C ALA A 74 0.44 2.53 -9.43
N LEU A 75 1.28 3.58 -9.29
CA LEU A 75 2.63 3.45 -8.74
C LEU A 75 2.62 2.92 -7.30
N LEU A 76 1.73 3.44 -6.45
CA LEU A 76 1.54 2.98 -5.07
C LEU A 76 1.16 1.50 -5.00
N VAL A 77 0.21 1.07 -5.84
CA VAL A 77 -0.22 -0.33 -5.92
C VAL A 77 0.93 -1.24 -6.40
N ILE A 78 1.68 -0.82 -7.42
CA ILE A 78 2.84 -1.58 -7.93
C ILE A 78 3.90 -1.74 -6.83
N LEU A 79 4.26 -0.66 -6.13
CA LEU A 79 5.20 -0.71 -5.01
C LEU A 79 4.68 -1.60 -3.88
N GLY A 80 3.38 -1.55 -3.60
CA GLY A 80 2.73 -2.40 -2.61
C GLY A 80 2.84 -3.89 -2.95
N ILE A 81 2.52 -4.26 -4.20
CA ILE A 81 2.64 -5.64 -4.70
C ILE A 81 4.09 -6.11 -4.64
N LEU A 82 5.05 -5.28 -5.06
CA LEU A 82 6.48 -5.61 -4.97
C LEU A 82 6.91 -5.86 -3.52
N GLY A 83 6.47 -5.02 -2.58
CA GLY A 83 6.71 -5.21 -1.15
C GLY A 83 6.17 -6.54 -0.62
N ILE A 84 4.95 -6.92 -1.02
CA ILE A 84 4.34 -8.22 -0.66
C ILE A 84 5.15 -9.38 -1.25
N VAL A 85 5.53 -9.31 -2.53
CA VAL A 85 6.27 -10.38 -3.21
C VAL A 85 7.65 -10.58 -2.58
N ILE A 86 8.38 -9.49 -2.33
CA ILE A 86 9.69 -9.52 -1.67
C ILE A 86 9.54 -10.06 -0.23
N GLY A 87 8.56 -9.55 0.52
CA GLY A 87 8.27 -10.00 1.87
C GLY A 87 7.96 -11.50 1.93
N ARG A 88 7.16 -12.03 1.01
CA ARG A 88 6.87 -13.47 0.91
C ARG A 88 8.10 -14.30 0.55
N LYS A 89 8.95 -13.82 -0.37
CA LYS A 89 10.21 -14.50 -0.74
C LYS A 89 11.17 -14.60 0.44
N LEU A 90 11.28 -13.54 1.25
CA LEU A 90 12.08 -13.52 2.47
C LEU A 90 11.53 -14.43 3.58
N ASN A 91 10.20 -14.60 3.66
CA ASN A 91 9.58 -15.52 4.63
C ASN A 91 9.77 -17.00 4.24
N LYS A 92 9.83 -17.31 2.94
CA LYS A 92 9.92 -18.69 2.44
C LYS A 92 11.34 -19.26 2.50
N ASN A 93 12.36 -18.41 2.51
CA ASN A 93 13.77 -18.79 2.63
C ASN A 93 14.22 -19.01 4.09
N LYS A 94 13.28 -19.25 5.00
CA LYS A 94 13.48 -19.35 6.44
C LYS A 94 12.83 -20.60 6.98
#